data_AF-A0A365Y4T1-F1
#
_entry.id   AF-A0A365Y4T1-F1
#
_cell.length_a   1.000
_cell.length_b   1.000
_cell.length_c   1.000
_cell.angle_alpha   90.00
_cell.angle_beta   90.00
_cell.angle_gamma   90.00
#
_symmetry.space_group_name_H-M   'P 1'
#
loop_
_entity.id
_entity.type
_entity.pdbx_description
1 polymer ?
#
loop_
_entity_poly.entity_id
_entity_poly.type
_entity_poly.pdbx_seq_one_letter_code
_entity_poly.pdbx_strand_id
1 'polypeptide(L)'
;MLKLYYQIQHLKILVEVPKKDETTAIIFIDRPLPSSGYLSEAIFKQEINIDELKSDLSQLLPKKLDDNVHEELTQLLVGLVGEHCGRFGRILPNDLMTYIAEQFLIIEAMHIASGFPLLTKKQKQTTFADTYNFILGILPPNLRVGHNYMNA
;
A
#
# COMPACT_ATOMS: atom_id res chain seq x y z
N MET A 1 8.96 17.70 -1.08
CA MET A 1 7.78 16.87 -1.39
C MET A 1 7.87 16.41 -2.83
N LEU A 2 7.59 15.13 -3.08
CA LEU A 2 7.35 14.57 -4.41
C LEU A 2 5.83 14.63 -4.67
N LYS A 3 5.45 15.07 -5.86
CA LYS A 3 4.05 15.18 -6.29
C LYS A 3 3.87 14.37 -7.56
N LEU A 4 2.94 13.42 -7.54
CA LEU A 4 2.64 12.55 -8.66
C LEU A 4 1.17 12.76 -9.06
N TYR A 5 0.95 13.07 -10.33
CA TYR A 5 -0.38 13.36 -10.87
C TYR A 5 -0.83 12.21 -11.75
N TYR A 6 -2.02 11.70 -11.49
CA TYR A 6 -2.63 10.63 -12.27
C TYR A 6 -4.05 11.00 -12.69
N GLN A 7 -4.48 10.47 -13.84
CA GLN A 7 -5.82 10.63 -14.37
C GLN A 7 -6.51 9.27 -14.39
N ILE A 8 -7.63 9.14 -13.68
CA ILE A 8 -8.50 7.96 -13.73
C ILE A 8 -9.84 8.42 -14.30
N GLN A 9 -10.11 8.07 -15.56
CA GLN A 9 -11.28 8.57 -16.30
C GLN A 9 -11.38 10.10 -16.26
N HIS A 10 -12.35 10.66 -15.54
CA HIS A 10 -12.57 12.10 -15.37
C HIS A 10 -11.95 12.65 -14.07
N LEU A 11 -11.53 11.78 -13.14
CA LEU A 11 -10.94 12.17 -11.86
C LEU A 11 -9.43 12.40 -11.99
N LYS A 12 -8.98 13.55 -11.50
CA LYS A 12 -7.56 13.86 -11.33
C LYS A 12 -7.16 13.61 -9.89
N ILE A 13 -6.22 12.70 -9.67
CA ILE A 13 -5.71 12.42 -8.34
C ILE A 13 -4.28 12.95 -8.20
N LEU A 14 -3.96 13.41 -6.99
CA LEU A 14 -2.64 13.89 -6.61
C LEU A 14 -2.15 13.02 -5.45
N VAL A 15 -1.05 12.31 -5.67
CA VAL A 15 -0.33 11.59 -4.62
C VAL A 15 0.85 12.45 -4.18
N GLU A 16 0.89 12.81 -2.90
CA GLU A 16 1.98 13.58 -2.29
C GLU A 16 2.73 12.72 -1.28
N VAL A 17 4.05 12.58 -1.46
CA VAL A 17 4.93 11.88 -0.51
C VAL A 17 6.17 12.72 -0.19
N PRO A 18 6.68 12.70 1.05
CA PRO A 18 7.96 13.32 1.37
C PRO A 18 9.11 12.72 0.55
N LYS A 19 10.04 13.58 0.10
CA LYS A 19 11.34 13.15 -0.42
C LYS A 19 12.32 13.08 0.75
N LYS A 20 13.13 12.03 0.80
CA LYS A 20 14.34 12.00 1.62
C LYS A 20 15.49 12.67 0.86
N ASP A 21 15.65 12.30 -0.41
CA ASP A 21 16.66 12.82 -1.33
C ASP A 21 16.14 12.74 -2.79
N GLU A 22 17.04 12.91 -3.77
CA GLU A 22 16.67 12.92 -5.20
C GLU A 22 16.23 11.56 -5.74
N THR A 23 16.56 10.47 -5.08
CA THR A 23 16.27 9.10 -5.51
C THR A 23 15.29 8.36 -4.61
N THR A 24 15.03 8.88 -3.42
CA THR A 24 14.26 8.18 -2.38
C THR A 24 13.12 9.02 -1.83
N ALA A 25 11.94 8.41 -1.73
CA ALA A 25 10.77 8.92 -1.05
C ALA A 25 10.51 8.17 0.26
N ILE A 26 9.70 8.76 1.14
CA ILE A 26 9.30 8.17 2.42
C ILE A 26 7.79 7.96 2.40
N ILE A 27 7.36 6.71 2.58
CA ILE A 27 5.96 6.36 2.82
C ILE A 27 5.75 6.19 4.32
N PHE A 28 4.66 6.77 4.83
CA PHE A 28 4.21 6.56 6.21
C PHE A 28 3.08 5.53 6.22
N ILE A 29 3.21 4.51 7.06
CA ILE A 29 2.21 3.45 7.19
C ILE A 29 1.58 3.50 8.57
N ASP A 30 0.27 3.77 8.59
CA ASP A 30 -0.57 3.58 9.78
C ASP A 30 -0.91 2.09 9.94
N ARG A 31 0.10 1.28 10.30
CA ARG A 31 -0.08 -0.16 10.55
C ARG A 31 -0.63 -0.42 11.97
N PRO A 32 -1.36 -1.52 12.19
CA PRO A 32 -1.75 -1.93 13.53
C PRO A 32 -0.48 -2.23 14.33
N LEU A 33 -0.27 -1.46 15.39
CA LEU A 33 0.78 -1.72 16.37
C LEU A 33 0.12 -2.19 17.67
N PRO A 34 0.81 -3.05 18.44
CA PRO A 34 0.33 -3.41 19.78
C PRO A 34 -0.01 -2.15 20.57
N SER A 35 -1.23 -2.08 21.10
CA SER A 35 -1.70 -0.96 21.91
C SER A 35 -0.95 -0.86 23.26
N SER A 36 -0.24 -1.92 23.65
CA SER A 36 0.60 -1.98 24.83
C SER A 36 2.09 -1.98 24.46
N GLY A 37 2.86 -1.11 25.12
CA GLY A 37 4.32 -1.02 25.01
C GLY A 37 4.83 0.27 24.37
N TYR A 38 6.15 0.45 24.38
CA TYR A 38 6.86 1.64 23.87
C TYR A 38 6.65 1.96 22.38
N LEU A 39 5.99 1.08 21.63
CA LEU A 39 5.77 1.20 20.19
C LEU A 39 4.34 1.61 19.82
N SER A 40 3.44 1.85 20.77
CA SER A 40 2.03 2.16 20.50
C SER A 40 1.79 3.44 19.67
N GLU A 41 2.77 4.35 19.66
CA GLU A 41 2.74 5.59 18.87
C GLU A 41 3.66 5.57 17.62
N ALA A 42 4.38 4.48 17.36
CA ALA A 42 5.34 4.46 16.26
C ALA A 42 4.61 4.53 14.90
N ILE A 43 4.96 5.49 14.05
CA ILE A 43 4.55 5.46 12.64
C ILE A 43 5.63 4.67 11.91
N PHE A 44 5.25 3.59 11.22
CA PHE A 44 6.22 2.86 10.41
C PHE A 44 6.60 3.72 9.20
N LYS A 45 7.90 3.88 8.98
CA LYS A 45 8.45 4.65 7.87
C LYS A 45 9.13 3.69 6.92
N GLN A 46 8.74 3.73 5.66
CA GLN A 46 9.38 2.96 4.60
C GLN A 46 10.06 3.92 3.63
N GLU A 47 11.35 3.67 3.38
CA GLU A 47 12.08 4.33 2.31
C GLU A 47 11.93 3.52 1.03
N ILE A 48 11.63 4.19 -0.08
CA ILE A 48 11.42 3.56 -1.39
C ILE A 48 12.10 4.38 -2.47
N ASN A 49 12.66 3.70 -3.48
CA ASN A 49 13.17 4.37 -4.66
C ASN A 49 12.03 5.07 -5.42
N ILE A 50 12.26 6.30 -5.88
CA ILE A 50 11.21 7.11 -6.52
C ILE A 50 10.72 6.47 -7.82
N ASP A 51 11.58 5.79 -8.59
CA ASP A 51 11.19 5.16 -9.84
C ASP A 51 10.43 3.84 -9.59
N GLU A 52 10.80 3.10 -8.55
CA GLU A 52 10.04 1.96 -8.04
C GLU A 52 8.63 2.41 -7.61
N LEU A 53 8.54 3.42 -6.75
CA LEU A 53 7.26 3.98 -6.31
C LEU A 53 6.38 4.42 -7.50
N LYS A 54 6.95 5.12 -8.50
CA LYS A 54 6.18 5.53 -9.69
C LYS A 54 5.67 4.33 -10.48
N SER A 55 6.51 3.31 -10.65
CA SER A 55 6.16 2.06 -11.32
C SER A 55 5.01 1.38 -10.59
N ASP A 56 5.13 1.21 -9.28
CA ASP A 56 4.17 0.47 -8.48
C ASP A 56 2.84 1.21 -8.40
N LEU A 57 2.87 2.53 -8.15
CA LEU A 57 1.66 3.36 -8.20
C LEU A 57 0.98 3.30 -9.57
N SER A 58 1.74 3.26 -10.68
CA SER A 58 1.13 3.18 -12.02
C SER A 58 0.39 1.86 -12.26
N GLN A 59 0.85 0.77 -11.64
CA GLN A 59 0.22 -0.55 -11.71
C GLN A 59 -0.99 -0.66 -10.77
N LEU A 60 -0.98 0.10 -9.67
CA LEU A 60 -2.07 0.13 -8.69
C LEU A 60 -3.21 1.09 -9.06
N LEU A 61 -3.12 1.82 -10.17
CA LEU A 61 -4.20 2.70 -10.63
C LEU A 61 -5.36 1.87 -11.20
N PRO A 62 -6.58 2.02 -10.66
CA PRO A 62 -7.75 1.40 -11.25
C PRO A 62 -8.04 2.02 -12.62
N LYS A 63 -8.56 1.22 -13.55
CA LYS A 63 -8.91 1.67 -14.90
C LYS A 63 -10.26 2.40 -14.91
N LYS A 64 -11.13 2.10 -13.94
CA LYS A 64 -12.48 2.65 -13.86
C LYS A 64 -12.84 3.09 -12.44
N LEU A 65 -13.76 4.04 -12.36
CA LEU A 65 -14.36 4.51 -11.12
C LEU A 65 -15.83 4.07 -11.10
N ASP A 66 -16.03 2.77 -10.93
CA ASP A 66 -17.36 2.18 -10.77
C ASP A 66 -17.48 1.47 -9.42
N ASP A 67 -18.62 0.83 -9.18
CA ASP A 67 -18.92 0.18 -7.90
C ASP A 67 -17.93 -0.95 -7.54
N ASN A 68 -17.11 -1.42 -8.49
CA ASN A 68 -16.13 -2.49 -8.28
C ASN A 68 -14.70 -1.98 -8.05
N VAL A 69 -14.50 -0.66 -7.88
CA VAL A 69 -13.16 -0.07 -7.75
C VAL A 69 -12.33 -0.67 -6.61
N HIS A 70 -12.97 -1.04 -5.49
CA HIS A 70 -12.28 -1.69 -4.37
C HIS A 70 -11.81 -3.10 -4.71
N GLU A 71 -12.60 -3.85 -5.50
CA GLU A 71 -12.21 -5.16 -5.98
C GLU A 71 -11.06 -5.03 -6.99
N GLU A 72 -11.15 -4.08 -7.92
CA GLU A 72 -10.08 -3.81 -8.89
C GLU A 72 -8.77 -3.46 -8.19
N LEU A 73 -8.79 -2.53 -7.21
CA LEU A 73 -7.61 -2.18 -6.42
C LEU A 73 -7.00 -3.40 -5.71
N THR A 74 -7.83 -4.31 -5.19
CA THR A 74 -7.38 -5.54 -4.55
C THR A 74 -6.73 -6.48 -5.57
N GLN A 75 -7.34 -6.65 -6.75
CA GLN A 75 -6.79 -7.46 -7.83
C GLN A 75 -5.45 -6.91 -8.35
N LEU A 76 -5.32 -5.59 -8.48
CA LEU A 76 -4.07 -4.93 -8.88
C LEU A 76 -2.96 -5.16 -7.86
N LEU A 77 -3.26 -5.05 -6.56
CA LEU A 77 -2.30 -5.34 -5.50
C LEU A 77 -1.86 -6.81 -5.52
N VAL A 78 -2.79 -7.75 -5.70
CA VAL A 78 -2.46 -9.18 -5.85
C VAL A 78 -1.59 -9.42 -7.08
N GLY A 79 -1.87 -8.74 -8.19
CA GLY A 79 -1.06 -8.76 -9.40
C GLY A 79 0.38 -8.32 -9.12
N LEU A 80 0.56 -7.15 -8.51
CA LEU A 80 1.88 -6.59 -8.16
C LEU A 80 2.67 -7.52 -7.24
N VAL A 81 2.03 -8.06 -6.20
CA VAL A 81 2.62 -9.06 -5.30
C VAL A 81 3.00 -10.35 -6.06
N GLY A 82 2.16 -10.78 -6.99
CA GLY A 82 2.41 -11.94 -7.85
C GLY A 82 3.62 -11.73 -8.76
N GLU A 83 3.75 -10.57 -9.37
CA GLU A 83 4.91 -10.18 -10.18
C GLU A 83 6.20 -10.16 -9.36
N HIS A 84 6.17 -9.56 -8.16
CA HIS A 84 7.29 -9.58 -7.24
C HIS A 84 7.70 -11.03 -6.91
N CYS A 85 6.74 -11.87 -6.54
CA CYS A 85 6.99 -13.28 -6.23
C CYS A 85 7.56 -14.03 -7.44
N GLY A 86 7.07 -13.76 -8.65
CA GLY A 86 7.59 -14.36 -9.88
C GLY A 86 9.03 -13.97 -10.17
N ARG A 87 9.43 -12.73 -9.83
CA ARG A 87 10.78 -12.22 -10.03
C ARG A 87 11.79 -12.69 -8.97
N PHE A 88 11.38 -12.70 -7.71
CA PHE A 88 12.31 -12.93 -6.58
C PHE A 88 12.13 -14.31 -5.91
N GLY A 89 11.09 -15.06 -6.25
CA GLY A 89 10.79 -16.38 -5.67
C GLY A 89 10.33 -16.35 -4.22
N ARG A 90 10.00 -15.16 -3.69
CA ARG A 90 9.55 -14.91 -2.31
C ARG A 90 8.91 -13.53 -2.20
N ILE A 91 8.29 -13.26 -1.06
CA ILE A 91 7.96 -11.92 -0.59
C ILE A 91 8.40 -11.80 0.88
N LEU A 92 9.04 -10.70 1.26
CA LEU A 92 9.35 -10.40 2.66
C LEU A 92 8.25 -9.54 3.29
N PRO A 93 8.19 -9.47 4.64
CA PRO A 93 7.25 -8.59 5.32
C PRO A 93 7.35 -7.13 4.85
N ASN A 94 8.56 -6.60 4.70
CA ASN A 94 8.72 -5.20 4.27
C ASN A 94 8.22 -4.97 2.84
N ASP A 95 8.43 -5.92 1.93
CA ASP A 95 7.94 -5.81 0.55
C ASP A 95 6.41 -5.75 0.53
N LEU A 96 5.75 -6.69 1.23
CA LEU A 96 4.30 -6.73 1.31
C LEU A 96 3.73 -5.47 1.99
N MET A 97 4.34 -5.03 3.09
CA MET A 97 3.91 -3.80 3.78
C MET A 97 4.04 -2.57 2.86
N THR A 98 5.06 -2.53 2.01
CA THR A 98 5.29 -1.43 1.06
C THR A 98 4.18 -1.39 0.01
N TYR A 99 3.86 -2.50 -0.64
CA TYR A 99 2.80 -2.57 -1.65
C TYR A 99 1.41 -2.21 -1.09
N ILE A 100 1.11 -2.63 0.14
CA ILE A 100 -0.13 -2.24 0.80
C ILE A 100 -0.15 -0.72 1.06
N ALA A 101 0.97 -0.14 1.48
CA ALA A 101 1.04 1.29 1.72
C ALA A 101 0.88 2.13 0.46
N GLU A 102 1.45 1.69 -0.66
CA GLU A 102 1.26 2.34 -1.96
C GLU A 102 -0.20 2.28 -2.41
N GLN A 103 -0.88 1.16 -2.15
CA GLN A 103 -2.32 1.06 -2.39
C GLN A 103 -3.10 2.09 -1.56
N PHE A 104 -2.73 2.29 -0.28
CA PHE A 104 -3.34 3.34 0.54
C PHE A 104 -3.09 4.75 -0.01
N LEU A 105 -1.91 5.04 -0.58
CA LEU A 105 -1.64 6.32 -1.22
C LEU A 105 -2.64 6.60 -2.37
N ILE A 106 -2.95 5.57 -3.17
CA ILE A 106 -3.96 5.68 -4.24
C ILE A 106 -5.36 5.91 -3.65
N ILE A 107 -5.76 5.11 -2.65
CA ILE A 107 -7.08 5.21 -2.01
C ILE A 107 -7.29 6.60 -1.40
N GLU A 108 -6.31 7.13 -0.66
CA GLU A 108 -6.42 8.44 -0.05
C GLU A 108 -6.47 9.56 -1.09
N ALA A 109 -5.65 9.47 -2.15
CA ALA A 109 -5.69 10.44 -3.24
C ALA A 109 -7.05 10.43 -3.97
N MET A 110 -7.67 9.25 -4.13
CA MET A 110 -9.02 9.12 -4.68
C MET A 110 -10.08 9.72 -3.76
N HIS A 111 -10.00 9.50 -2.45
CA HIS A 111 -10.91 10.12 -1.47
C HIS A 111 -10.85 11.64 -1.55
N ILE A 112 -9.63 12.22 -1.53
CA ILE A 112 -9.43 13.67 -1.62
C ILE A 112 -10.02 14.21 -2.92
N ALA A 113 -9.69 13.59 -4.06
CA ALA A 113 -10.15 14.05 -5.36
C ALA A 113 -11.67 13.95 -5.52
N SER A 114 -12.31 12.99 -4.84
CA SER A 114 -13.76 12.76 -4.89
C SER A 114 -14.53 13.55 -3.81
N GLY A 115 -13.83 14.29 -2.94
CA GLY A 115 -14.45 15.01 -1.83
C GLY A 115 -14.96 14.12 -0.68
N PHE A 116 -14.46 12.89 -0.59
CA PHE A 116 -14.77 11.98 0.52
C PHE A 116 -13.87 12.23 1.73
N PRO A 117 -14.35 11.96 2.95
CA PRO A 117 -13.50 12.04 4.14
C PRO A 117 -12.36 11.02 4.05
N LEU A 118 -11.19 11.41 4.55
CA LEU A 118 -10.06 10.50 4.71
C LEU A 118 -10.40 9.38 5.70
N LEU A 119 -9.78 8.21 5.49
CA LEU A 119 -9.88 7.10 6.42
C LEU A 119 -9.30 7.50 7.79
N THR A 120 -10.03 7.18 8.85
CA THR A 120 -9.51 7.33 10.22
C THR A 120 -8.32 6.41 10.45
N LYS A 121 -7.46 6.75 11.41
CA LYS A 121 -6.33 5.89 11.82
C LYS A 121 -6.77 4.44 12.10
N LYS A 122 -7.89 4.26 12.79
CA LYS A 122 -8.44 2.93 13.10
C LYS A 122 -8.83 2.17 11.82
N GLN A 123 -9.52 2.83 10.89
CA GLN A 123 -9.88 2.21 9.60
C GLN A 123 -8.65 1.81 8.82
N LYS A 124 -7.63 2.68 8.71
CA LYS A 124 -6.37 2.34 8.04
C LYS A 124 -5.71 1.12 8.65
N GLN A 125 -5.60 1.07 9.98
CA GLN A 125 -4.99 -0.06 10.69
C GLN A 125 -5.76 -1.37 10.47
N THR A 126 -7.09 -1.33 10.53
CA THR A 126 -7.94 -2.50 10.27
C THR A 126 -7.80 -2.97 8.83
N THR A 127 -7.99 -2.07 7.85
CA THR A 127 -7.86 -2.41 6.43
C THR A 127 -6.46 -2.92 6.11
N PHE A 128 -5.41 -2.36 6.71
CA PHE A 128 -4.05 -2.86 6.54
C PHE A 128 -3.90 -4.30 7.02
N ALA A 129 -4.38 -4.63 8.22
CA ALA A 129 -4.36 -6.01 8.74
C ALA A 129 -5.15 -6.96 7.84
N ASP A 130 -6.36 -6.56 7.45
CA ASP A 130 -7.24 -7.39 6.64
C ASP A 130 -6.60 -7.67 5.27
N THR A 131 -6.06 -6.65 4.60
CA THR A 131 -5.37 -6.82 3.31
C THR A 131 -4.11 -7.67 3.44
N TYR A 132 -3.30 -7.45 4.48
CA TYR A 132 -2.09 -8.23 4.73
C TYR A 132 -2.42 -9.72 4.95
N ASN A 133 -3.41 -10.01 5.80
CA ASN A 133 -3.85 -11.38 6.09
C ASN A 133 -4.53 -12.04 4.90
N PHE A 134 -5.30 -11.28 4.10
CA PHE A 134 -5.88 -11.77 2.85
C PHE A 134 -4.80 -12.22 1.87
N ILE A 135 -3.79 -11.38 1.61
CA ILE A 135 -2.69 -11.69 0.70
C ILE A 135 -1.91 -12.90 1.19
N LEU A 136 -1.59 -12.95 2.49
CA LEU A 136 -0.98 -14.14 3.06
C LEU A 136 -1.87 -15.36 2.91
N GLY A 137 -3.18 -15.26 3.11
CA GLY A 137 -4.13 -16.36 2.95
C GLY A 137 -4.05 -17.02 1.56
N ILE A 138 -3.89 -16.23 0.50
CA ILE A 138 -3.88 -16.71 -0.88
C ILE A 138 -2.49 -17.11 -1.41
N LEU A 139 -1.39 -16.61 -0.81
CA LEU A 139 -0.04 -16.91 -1.28
C LEU A 139 0.40 -18.33 -0.91
N PRO A 140 1.09 -19.10 -1.77
CA PRO A 140 1.72 -20.36 -1.37
C PRO A 140 2.69 -20.20 -0.17
N PRO A 141 2.69 -21.12 0.84
CA PRO A 141 3.51 -20.98 2.04
C PRO A 141 5.01 -20.82 1.79
N ASN A 142 5.54 -21.46 0.73
CA ASN A 142 6.94 -21.38 0.34
C ASN A 142 7.38 -19.97 -0.11
N LEU A 143 6.43 -19.09 -0.47
CA LEU A 143 6.72 -17.72 -0.87
C LEU A 143 6.72 -16.75 0.32
N ARG A 144 6.14 -17.14 1.48
CA ARG A 144 5.91 -16.29 2.66
C ARG A 144 7.12 -16.25 3.60
N VAL A 145 8.29 -15.83 3.12
CA VAL A 145 9.53 -15.85 3.91
C VAL A 145 9.51 -14.78 5.01
N GLY A 146 9.60 -15.19 6.28
CA GLY A 146 9.71 -14.25 7.41
C GLY A 146 8.39 -13.67 7.92
N HIS A 147 7.25 -14.15 7.42
CA HIS A 147 5.91 -13.75 7.88
C HIS A 147 5.48 -14.55 9.13
N ASN A 148 6.27 -14.47 10.20
CA ASN A 148 6.01 -15.19 11.46
C ASN A 148 5.14 -14.42 12.46
N TYR A 149 4.66 -13.22 12.10
CA TYR A 149 4.24 -12.19 13.07
C TYR A 149 2.75 -11.81 13.09
N MET A 150 1.86 -12.53 12.40
CA MET A 150 0.41 -12.19 12.44
C MET A 150 -0.52 -13.36 12.71
N ASN A 151 -0.06 -14.37 13.44
CA ASN A 151 -0.95 -15.34 14.10
C ASN A 151 -0.95 -15.04 15.60
N ALA A 152 -1.73 -14.04 16.01
CA ALA A 152 -2.18 -13.85 17.39
C ALA A 152 -3.49 -13.06 17.39
#